data_AF-A0A2W6A015-F1
#
_entry.id   AF-A0A2W6A015-F1
#
_cell.length_a   1.000
_cell.length_b   1.000
_cell.length_c   1.000
_cell.angle_alpha   90.00
_cell.angle_beta   90.00
_cell.angle_gamma   90.00
#
_symmetry.space_group_name_H-M   'P 1'
#
loop_
_entity.id
_entity.type
_entity.pdbx_description
1 polymer ?
#
loop_
_entity_poly.entity_id
_entity_poly.type
_entity_poly.pdbx_seq_one_letter_code
_entity_poly.pdbx_strand_id
1 'polypeptide(L)'
;MISTIQILVLLLAVVAAVAVLAARLKIPPAILLVLTGVVLALVPGLPTLELAPELVLLLVLPPVIYASAVAMSWREFRFNLRPISQLAVGCVVFTTIAVAAATHWVLG
;
A
#
# COMPACT_ATOMS: atom_id res chain seq x y z
N MET A 1 22.04 -0.02 22.42
CA MET A 1 22.36 0.60 21.11
C MET A 1 22.75 -0.43 20.05
N ILE A 2 23.70 -1.34 20.31
CA ILE A 2 24.09 -2.40 19.35
C ILE A 2 22.92 -3.33 18.95
N SER A 3 22.08 -3.74 19.91
CA SER A 3 20.93 -4.61 19.63
C SER A 3 19.87 -3.95 18.72
N THR A 4 19.64 -2.65 18.86
CA THR A 4 18.68 -1.90 18.04
C THR A 4 19.15 -1.78 16.59
N ILE A 5 20.45 -1.53 16.39
CA ILE A 5 21.05 -1.47 15.04
C ILE A 5 20.96 -2.84 14.36
N GLN A 6 21.24 -3.93 15.09
CA GLN A 6 21.08 -5.28 14.55
C GLN A 6 19.64 -5.58 14.12
N ILE A 7 18.64 -5.18 14.91
CA ILE A 7 17.22 -5.35 14.58
C ILE A 7 16.85 -4.53 13.32
N LEU A 8 17.29 -3.27 13.23
CA LEU A 8 17.03 -2.43 12.06
C LEU A 8 17.67 -3.01 10.78
N VAL A 9 18.91 -3.49 10.88
CA VAL A 9 19.61 -4.13 9.75
C VAL A 9 18.91 -5.43 9.35
N LEU A 10 18.44 -6.23 10.31
CA LEU A 10 17.65 -7.42 10.04
C LEU A 10 16.34 -7.07 9.32
N LEU A 11 15.61 -6.06 9.80
CA LEU A 11 14.38 -5.57 9.17
C LEU A 11 14.63 -5.09 7.73
N LEU A 12 15.67 -4.29 7.52
CA LEU A 12 16.09 -3.85 6.18
C LEU A 12 16.44 -5.04 5.28
N ALA A 13 17.17 -6.03 5.79
CA ALA A 13 17.51 -7.24 5.04
C ALA A 13 16.26 -8.05 4.67
N VAL A 14 15.29 -8.18 5.58
CA VAL A 14 14.01 -8.85 5.32
C VAL A 14 13.23 -8.10 4.24
N VAL A 15 13.09 -6.78 4.36
CA VAL A 15 12.39 -5.95 3.36
C VAL A 15 13.06 -6.06 1.99
N ALA A 16 14.39 -6.00 1.93
CA ALA A 16 15.14 -6.16 0.69
C ALA A 16 14.97 -7.57 0.09
N ALA A 17 15.04 -8.61 0.90
CA ALA A 17 14.84 -10.00 0.46
C ALA A 17 13.42 -10.19 -0.10
N VAL A 18 12.40 -9.66 0.58
CA VAL A 18 10.99 -9.73 0.13
C VAL A 18 10.78 -8.95 -1.16
N ALA A 19 11.38 -7.76 -1.30
CA ALA A 19 11.28 -6.97 -2.52
C ALA A 19 11.89 -7.69 -3.73
N VAL A 20 13.06 -8.33 -3.54
CA VAL A 20 13.70 -9.16 -4.58
C VAL A 20 12.85 -10.39 -4.89
N LEU A 21 12.29 -11.04 -3.88
CA LEU A 21 11.42 -12.21 -4.06
C LEU A 21 10.14 -11.83 -4.82
N ALA A 22 9.53 -10.69 -4.51
CA ALA A 22 8.36 -10.15 -5.20
C ALA A 22 8.65 -9.89 -6.68
N ALA A 23 9.81 -9.29 -6.98
CA ALA A 23 10.25 -9.05 -8.34
C ALA A 23 10.45 -10.38 -9.11
N ARG A 24 11.01 -11.42 -8.46
CA ARG A 24 11.18 -12.74 -9.08
C ARG A 24 9.87 -13.49 -9.32
N LEU A 25 8.93 -13.39 -8.39
CA LEU A 25 7.62 -14.03 -8.48
C LEU A 25 6.63 -13.25 -9.38
N LYS A 26 7.02 -12.07 -9.89
CA LYS A 26 6.16 -11.14 -10.65
C LYS A 26 4.88 -10.73 -9.90
N ILE A 27 4.95 -10.69 -8.57
CA ILE A 27 3.85 -10.27 -7.70
C ILE A 27 4.06 -8.79 -7.33
N PRO A 28 3.01 -7.96 -7.25
CA PRO A 28 3.13 -6.60 -6.74
C PRO A 28 3.83 -6.58 -5.38
N PRO A 29 4.97 -5.86 -5.24
CA PRO A 29 5.76 -5.87 -4.01
C PRO A 29 4.94 -5.40 -2.79
N ALA A 30 3.97 -4.51 -3.00
CA ALA A 30 3.06 -4.05 -1.97
C ALA A 30 2.35 -5.21 -1.22
N ILE A 31 1.88 -6.24 -1.93
CA ILE A 31 1.14 -7.35 -1.31
C ILE A 31 2.06 -8.14 -0.38
N LEU A 32 3.25 -8.52 -0.86
CA LEU A 32 4.20 -9.31 -0.09
C LEU A 32 4.81 -8.51 1.08
N LEU A 33 5.04 -7.22 0.89
CA LEU A 33 5.51 -6.33 1.96
C LEU A 33 4.45 -6.17 3.06
N VAL A 34 3.17 -6.02 2.71
CA VAL A 34 2.08 -5.95 3.70
C VAL A 34 1.97 -7.27 4.45
N LEU A 35 1.97 -8.41 3.77
CA LEU A 35 1.92 -9.73 4.42
C LEU A 35 3.11 -9.94 5.37
N THR A 36 4.32 -9.59 4.92
CA THR A 36 5.51 -9.70 5.76
C THR A 36 5.43 -8.77 6.96
N GLY A 37 4.95 -7.53 6.77
CA GLY A 37 4.73 -6.57 7.85
C GLY A 37 3.73 -7.09 8.89
N VAL A 38 2.62 -7.71 8.47
CA VAL A 38 1.65 -8.33 9.37
C VAL A 38 2.27 -9.50 10.14
N VAL A 39 3.01 -10.39 9.46
CA VAL A 39 3.70 -11.51 10.12
C VAL A 39 4.74 -11.01 11.13
N LEU A 40 5.51 -9.96 10.77
CA LEU A 40 6.48 -9.34 11.67
C LEU A 40 5.80 -8.64 12.85
N ALA A 41 4.66 -7.98 12.65
CA ALA A 41 3.92 -7.32 13.73
C ALA A 41 3.43 -8.29 14.82
N LEU A 42 3.29 -9.59 14.49
CA LEU A 42 2.93 -10.63 15.45
C LEU A 42 4.13 -11.16 16.26
N VAL A 43 5.36 -10.77 15.95
CA VAL A 43 6.57 -11.23 16.65
C VAL A 43 6.77 -10.43 17.95
N PRO A 44 6.65 -11.06 19.14
CA PRO A 44 6.87 -10.38 20.42
C PRO A 44 8.34 -10.01 20.60
N GLY A 45 8.62 -8.76 20.97
CA GLY A 45 9.98 -8.25 21.22
C GLY A 45 10.52 -7.29 20.14
N LEU A 46 9.75 -7.01 19.08
CA LEU A 46 10.06 -5.92 18.17
C LEU A 46 9.63 -4.56 18.75
N PRO A 47 10.46 -3.51 18.61
CA PRO A 47 10.06 -2.17 19.02
C PRO A 47 8.87 -1.70 18.18
N THR A 48 7.85 -1.17 18.85
CA THR A 48 6.67 -0.58 18.20
C THR A 48 7.07 0.70 17.50
N LEU A 49 7.30 0.62 16.18
CA LEU A 49 7.49 1.78 15.33
C LEU A 49 6.12 2.38 15.00
N GLU A 50 5.65 3.30 15.83
CA GLU A 50 4.47 4.10 15.51
C GLU A 50 4.89 5.25 14.59
N LEU A 51 4.61 5.10 13.30
CA LEU A 51 4.72 6.20 12.35
C LEU A 51 3.50 7.11 12.51
N ALA A 52 3.75 8.40 12.72
CA ALA A 52 2.67 9.39 12.74
C ALA A 52 1.91 9.34 11.39
N PRO A 53 0.57 9.17 11.41
CA PRO A 53 -0.23 9.06 10.19
C PRO A 53 -0.01 10.22 9.22
N GLU A 54 0.21 11.42 9.75
CA GLU A 54 0.47 12.63 8.98
C GLU A 54 1.75 12.49 8.14
N LEU A 55 2.79 11.87 8.69
CA LEU A 55 4.04 11.63 7.96
C LEU A 55 3.83 10.65 6.81
N VAL A 56 3.00 9.62 6.99
CA VAL A 56 2.69 8.67 5.92
C VAL A 56 1.90 9.37 4.80
N LEU A 57 0.87 10.14 5.17
CA LEU A 57 0.03 10.85 4.21
C LEU A 57 0.81 11.94 3.44
N LEU A 58 1.75 12.63 4.09
CA LEU A 58 2.51 13.73 3.47
C LEU A 58 3.77 13.25 2.76
N LEU A 59 4.45 12.23 3.28
CA LEU A 59 5.75 11.81 2.76
C LEU A 59 5.64 10.62 1.80
N VAL A 60 4.71 9.69 2.04
CA VAL A 60 4.59 8.44 1.25
C VAL A 60 3.58 8.60 0.11
N LEU A 61 2.40 9.18 0.36
CA LEU A 61 1.38 9.31 -0.69
C LEU A 61 1.86 10.14 -1.90
N PRO A 62 2.44 11.35 -1.75
CA PRO A 62 2.80 12.15 -2.92
C PRO A 62 3.77 11.46 -3.88
N PRO A 63 4.91 10.87 -3.43
CA PRO A 63 5.80 10.17 -4.35
C PRO A 63 5.17 8.91 -4.96
N VAL A 64 4.35 8.16 -4.21
CA VAL A 64 3.67 6.97 -4.74
C VAL A 64 2.64 7.32 -5.81
N ILE A 65 1.83 8.36 -5.57
CA ILE A 65 0.85 8.86 -6.53
C ILE A 65 1.56 9.44 -7.76
N TYR A 66 2.62 10.21 -7.57
CA TYR A 66 3.40 10.79 -8.66
C TYR A 66 4.05 9.71 -9.55
N ALA A 67 4.70 8.72 -8.95
CA ALA A 67 5.30 7.61 -9.71
C ALA A 67 4.26 6.85 -10.53
N SER A 68 3.07 6.63 -9.95
CA SER A 68 1.94 5.98 -10.64
C SER A 68 1.39 6.84 -11.79
N ALA A 69 1.30 8.16 -11.59
CA ALA A 69 0.83 9.09 -12.61
C ALA A 69 1.80 9.22 -13.79
N VAL A 70 3.11 9.29 -13.53
CA VAL A 70 4.15 9.41 -14.57
C VAL A 70 4.30 8.12 -15.38
N ALA A 71 4.06 6.96 -14.76
CA ALA A 71 4.05 5.69 -15.48
C ALA A 71 2.87 5.54 -16.47
N MET A 72 1.82 6.37 -16.33
CA MET A 72 0.66 6.33 -17.20
C MET A 72 0.88 7.13 -18.49
N SER A 73 0.44 6.59 -19.63
CA SER A 73 0.55 7.32 -20.89
C SER A 73 -0.53 8.40 -21.01
N TRP A 74 -0.09 9.65 -21.24
CA TRP A 74 -1.00 10.79 -21.37
C TRP A 74 -1.97 10.65 -22.56
N ARG A 75 -1.51 10.04 -23.65
CA ARG A 75 -2.29 9.87 -24.88
C ARG A 75 -3.43 8.85 -24.68
N GLU A 76 -3.17 7.70 -24.06
CA GLU A 76 -4.22 6.70 -23.81
C GLU A 76 -5.22 7.18 -22.76
N PHE A 77 -4.76 7.94 -21.76
CA PHE A 77 -5.64 8.57 -20.78
C PHE A 77 -6.64 9.50 -21.46
N ARG A 78 -6.17 10.38 -22.35
CA ARG A 78 -7.03 11.32 -23.09
C ARG A 78 -8.03 10.62 -24.00
N PHE A 79 -7.63 9.52 -24.65
CA PHE A 79 -8.51 8.72 -25.50
C PHE A 79 -9.61 8.00 -24.70
N ASN A 80 -9.28 7.53 -23.49
CA ASN A 80 -10.17 6.72 -22.65
C ASN A 80 -10.84 7.49 -21.49
N LEU A 81 -10.91 8.82 -21.55
CA LEU A 81 -11.45 9.64 -20.45
C LEU A 81 -12.86 9.24 -20.01
N ARG A 82 -13.74 8.86 -20.95
CA ARG A 82 -15.13 8.46 -20.66
C ARG A 82 -15.19 7.15 -19.83
N PRO A 83 -14.60 6.04 -20.30
CA PRO A 83 -14.49 4.83 -19.47
C PRO A 83 -13.78 5.06 -18.14
N ILE A 84 -12.68 5.81 -18.13
CA ILE A 84 -11.90 6.06 -16.92
C ILE A 84 -12.73 6.84 -15.89
N SER A 85 -13.48 7.87 -16.29
CA SER A 85 -14.30 8.63 -15.34
C SER A 85 -15.48 7.81 -14.79
N GLN A 86 -16.09 6.95 -15.61
CA GLN A 86 -17.13 6.03 -15.15
C GLN A 86 -16.60 5.01 -14.15
N LEU A 87 -15.42 4.44 -14.40
CA LEU A 87 -14.77 3.51 -13.49
C LEU A 87 -14.26 4.20 -12.22
N ALA A 88 -13.63 5.38 -12.34
CA ALA A 88 -13.03 6.08 -11.21
C ALA A 88 -14.07 6.76 -10.31
N VAL A 89 -15.14 7.33 -10.85
CA VAL A 89 -16.17 8.03 -10.07
C VAL A 89 -17.36 7.13 -9.83
N GLY A 90 -17.93 6.57 -10.89
CA GLY A 90 -19.14 5.74 -10.81
C GLY A 90 -18.92 4.48 -9.98
N CYS A 91 -17.88 3.70 -10.29
CA CYS A 91 -17.59 2.48 -9.54
C CYS A 91 -17.23 2.78 -8.08
N VAL A 92 -16.42 3.82 -7.81
CA VAL A 92 -16.01 4.16 -6.43
C VAL A 92 -17.21 4.60 -5.58
N VAL A 93 -18.10 5.45 -6.11
CA VAL A 93 -19.33 5.83 -5.41
C VAL A 93 -20.19 4.60 -5.14
N PHE A 94 -20.35 3.73 -6.14
CA PHE A 94 -21.11 2.50 -6.01
C PHE A 94 -20.52 1.57 -4.93
N THR A 95 -19.21 1.30 -4.94
CA THR A 95 -18.56 0.46 -3.94
C THR A 95 -18.61 1.07 -2.55
N THR A 96 -18.51 2.40 -2.44
CA THR A 96 -18.60 3.10 -1.15
C THR A 96 -19.99 2.94 -0.54
N ILE A 97 -21.05 3.15 -1.34
CA ILE A 97 -22.43 2.94 -0.89
C ILE A 97 -22.69 1.47 -0.56
N ALA A 98 -22.21 0.55 -1.39
CA ALA A 98 -22.36 -0.88 -1.17
C ALA A 98 -21.71 -1.33 0.15
N VAL A 99 -20.47 -0.90 0.41
CA VAL A 99 -19.77 -1.18 1.68
C VAL A 99 -20.48 -0.50 2.85
N ALA A 100 -20.92 0.75 2.71
CA ALA A 100 -21.64 1.45 3.77
C ALA A 100 -22.96 0.75 4.13
N ALA A 101 -23.74 0.32 3.14
CA ALA A 101 -24.97 -0.42 3.33
C ALA A 101 -24.72 -1.80 3.95
N ALA A 102 -23.72 -2.54 3.46
CA ALA A 102 -23.35 -3.85 4.02
C ALA A 102 -22.88 -3.73 5.48
N THR A 103 -22.06 -2.73 5.77
CA THR A 103 -21.56 -2.44 7.13
C THR A 103 -22.73 -2.07 8.05
N HIS A 104 -23.65 -1.21 7.59
CA HIS A 104 -24.84 -0.85 8.34
C HIS A 104 -25.78 -2.04 8.57
N TRP A 105 -25.85 -3.00 7.65
CA TRP A 105 -26.71 -4.17 7.80
C TRP A 105 -26.12 -5.24 8.73
N VAL A 106 -24.78 -5.32 8.81
CA VAL A 106 -24.08 -6.30 9.66
C VAL A 106 -23.87 -5.78 11.09
N LEU A 107 -23.61 -4.48 11.26
CA LEU A 107 -23.30 -3.86 12.55
C LEU A 107 -24.47 -3.04 13.14
N GLY A 108 -25.53 -2.80 12.36
CA GLY A 108 -26.72 -2.05 12.77
C GLY A 108 -27.91 -2.95 13.04
#